data_AF-A0A4R8GQR7-F1
#
_entry.id   AF-A0A4R8GQR7-F1
#
_cell.length_a   1.000
_cell.length_b   1.000
_cell.length_c   1.000
_cell.angle_alpha   90.00
_cell.angle_beta   90.00
_cell.angle_gamma   90.00
#
_symmetry.space_group_name_H-M   'P 1'
#
loop_
_entity.id
_entity.type
_entity.pdbx_description
1 polymer ?
#
loop_
_entity_poly.entity_id
_entity_poly.type
_entity_poly.pdbx_seq_one_letter_code
_entity_poly.pdbx_strand_id
1 'polypeptide(L)'
;MELEVISDSNKRLRLNKKIVWGIAIILVPLAMFYLDKQKLYKEEKPPMPTVLYGEQELYPILGSYTWNAGEIEKEIKDLTQLIEYQNAEFRENLNIQFPKNQQPIFIARGNYYNGEIKAEPYQTLYREFAFLRNESRKEIYSIKAYWKDGKRAEYIIPVNIKEISPEKNYLARNKGYHSLLIVGDTDKNVMDELYSEPFHFLFETSSSLDLKDANAIYPELQVKEEPSYILFDHTKEAFRTASLEELMKYMKENTYSKKSSIVGRVTKLDRNLGVIQVDDNVFTSADIRDLKVGQKISLEVKQLNKDIPYYRIIEDIKVIKAADAVFSAAKWLAKDAEKVSILAIGPTAFTEQFKSPNKEDFKLVENIEFQETLTLKNGEAVPGAAVYVFNDKELVFQTDEFGELLNYLFEFEMLMPARKERSGL
;
A
#
# COMPACT_ATOMS: atom_id res chain seq x y z
N MET A 1 -74.94 -34.18 -48.66
CA MET A 1 -74.66 -33.05 -47.76
C MET A 1 -73.47 -33.48 -46.91
N GLU A 2 -72.30 -33.46 -47.52
CA GLU A 2 -71.01 -33.71 -46.86
C GLU A 2 -70.13 -32.52 -47.18
N LEU A 3 -69.18 -32.25 -46.27
CA LEU A 3 -68.24 -31.12 -46.22
C LEU A 3 -68.74 -29.93 -45.39
N GLU A 4 -68.37 -29.91 -44.11
CA GLU A 4 -67.89 -28.71 -43.38
C GLU A 4 -67.68 -28.98 -41.87
N VAL A 5 -66.83 -29.93 -41.47
CA VAL A 5 -66.44 -30.04 -40.03
C VAL A 5 -64.94 -30.30 -39.79
N ILE A 6 -64.14 -30.68 -40.79
CA ILE A 6 -62.73 -31.07 -40.55
C ILE A 6 -61.72 -29.89 -40.67
N SER A 7 -62.15 -28.68 -41.02
CA SER A 7 -61.25 -27.54 -41.29
C SER A 7 -60.65 -26.85 -40.04
N ASP A 8 -61.35 -26.83 -38.90
CA ASP A 8 -61.01 -25.90 -37.80
C ASP A 8 -60.02 -26.46 -36.76
N SER A 9 -60.02 -27.77 -36.53
CA SER A 9 -59.08 -28.41 -35.59
C SER A 9 -57.63 -28.35 -36.11
N ASN A 10 -57.43 -28.56 -37.42
CA ASN A 10 -56.12 -28.48 -38.07
C ASN A 10 -55.57 -27.05 -38.16
N LYS A 11 -56.43 -26.02 -38.22
CA LYS A 11 -56.00 -24.61 -38.18
C LYS A 11 -55.53 -24.20 -36.78
N ARG A 12 -56.24 -24.58 -35.71
CA ARG A 12 -55.79 -24.34 -34.32
C ARG A 12 -54.49 -25.06 -33.97
N LEU A 13 -54.30 -26.30 -34.42
CA LEU A 13 -53.03 -27.04 -34.22
C LEU A 13 -51.86 -26.40 -35.00
N ARG A 14 -52.11 -25.90 -36.22
CA ARG A 14 -51.10 -25.17 -37.02
C ARG A 14 -50.79 -23.79 -36.46
N LEU A 15 -51.76 -23.09 -35.89
CA LEU A 15 -51.56 -21.80 -35.20
C LEU A 15 -50.71 -22.00 -33.93
N ASN A 16 -51.00 -23.02 -33.14
CA ASN A 16 -50.19 -23.40 -31.97
C ASN A 16 -48.76 -23.80 -32.37
N LYS A 17 -48.57 -24.54 -33.46
CA LYS A 17 -47.22 -24.83 -33.97
C LYS A 17 -46.49 -23.56 -34.40
N LYS A 18 -47.12 -22.64 -35.16
CA LYS A 18 -46.49 -21.37 -35.56
C LYS A 18 -46.12 -20.47 -34.37
N ILE A 19 -46.95 -20.44 -33.33
CA ILE A 19 -46.67 -19.71 -32.09
C ILE A 19 -45.52 -20.36 -31.33
N VAL A 20 -45.49 -21.69 -31.22
CA VAL A 20 -44.38 -22.43 -30.59
C VAL A 20 -43.07 -22.25 -31.36
N TRP A 21 -43.10 -22.30 -32.69
CA TRP A 21 -41.94 -22.01 -33.54
C TRP A 21 -41.50 -20.54 -33.43
N GLY A 22 -42.44 -19.59 -33.34
CA GLY A 22 -42.14 -18.17 -33.10
C GLY A 22 -41.50 -17.89 -31.73
N ILE A 23 -42.00 -18.54 -30.67
CA ILE A 23 -41.42 -18.47 -29.32
C ILE A 23 -40.03 -19.12 -29.31
N ALA A 24 -39.84 -20.26 -29.98
CA ALA A 24 -38.54 -20.92 -30.08
C ALA A 24 -37.51 -20.06 -30.86
N ILE A 25 -37.93 -19.39 -31.93
CA ILE A 25 -37.08 -18.47 -32.71
C ILE A 25 -36.61 -17.27 -31.87
N ILE A 26 -37.33 -16.87 -30.82
CA ILE A 26 -36.93 -15.78 -29.93
C ILE A 26 -36.11 -16.31 -28.73
N LEU A 27 -36.53 -17.42 -28.12
CA LEU A 27 -35.87 -17.99 -26.94
C LEU A 27 -34.48 -18.55 -27.24
N VAL A 28 -34.27 -19.17 -28.42
CA VAL A 28 -32.96 -19.75 -28.77
C VAL A 28 -31.88 -18.67 -28.91
N PRO A 29 -32.07 -17.56 -29.64
CA PRO A 29 -31.11 -16.45 -29.67
C PRO A 29 -30.89 -15.79 -28.31
N LEU A 30 -31.95 -15.64 -27.49
CA LEU A 30 -31.82 -15.10 -26.14
C LEU A 30 -30.96 -16.01 -25.24
N ALA A 31 -31.16 -17.32 -25.31
CA ALA A 31 -30.33 -18.29 -24.61
C ALA A 31 -28.89 -18.30 -25.12
N MET A 32 -28.68 -18.23 -26.44
CA MET A 32 -27.34 -18.10 -27.03
C MET A 32 -26.64 -16.82 -26.59
N PHE A 33 -27.33 -15.68 -26.63
CA PHE A 33 -26.80 -14.39 -26.16
C PHE A 33 -26.47 -14.42 -24.66
N TYR A 34 -27.32 -15.04 -23.85
CA TYR A 34 -27.06 -15.23 -22.43
C TYR A 34 -25.82 -16.11 -22.18
N LEU A 35 -25.69 -17.23 -22.89
CA LEU A 35 -24.53 -18.13 -22.79
C LEU A 35 -23.25 -17.44 -23.28
N ASP A 36 -23.32 -16.68 -24.36
CA ASP A 36 -22.18 -15.93 -24.90
C ASP A 36 -21.74 -14.83 -23.94
N LYS A 37 -22.69 -14.11 -23.32
CA LYS A 37 -22.40 -13.15 -22.25
C LYS A 37 -21.81 -13.81 -21.01
N GLN A 38 -22.33 -14.97 -20.60
CA GLN A 38 -21.81 -15.71 -19.45
C GLN A 38 -20.40 -16.26 -19.72
N LYS A 39 -20.14 -16.69 -20.96
CA LYS A 39 -18.82 -17.11 -21.41
C LYS A 39 -17.85 -15.93 -21.40
N LEU A 40 -18.22 -14.81 -22.02
CA LEU A 40 -17.42 -13.59 -22.04
C LEU A 40 -17.11 -13.10 -20.62
N TYR A 41 -18.10 -13.16 -19.72
CA TYR A 41 -17.92 -12.80 -18.31
C TYR A 41 -16.90 -13.72 -17.60
N LYS A 42 -16.86 -15.01 -17.92
CA LYS A 42 -15.86 -15.94 -17.36
C LYS A 42 -14.47 -15.73 -17.95
N GLU A 43 -14.37 -15.33 -19.21
CA GLU A 43 -13.10 -15.10 -19.92
C GLU A 43 -12.53 -13.69 -19.69
N GLU A 44 -13.32 -12.77 -19.13
CA GLU A 44 -12.87 -11.43 -18.78
C GLU A 44 -11.76 -11.50 -17.73
N LYS A 45 -10.62 -10.88 -18.04
CA LYS A 45 -9.45 -10.82 -17.16
C LYS A 45 -9.45 -9.56 -16.31
N PRO A 46 -8.71 -9.55 -15.19
CA PRO A 46 -8.46 -8.32 -14.44
C PRO A 46 -7.84 -7.21 -15.31
N PRO A 47 -8.08 -5.92 -14.98
CA PRO A 47 -7.41 -4.80 -15.65
C PRO A 47 -5.89 -4.93 -15.59
N MET A 48 -5.19 -4.67 -16.68
CA MET A 48 -3.72 -4.51 -16.62
C MET A 48 -3.37 -3.08 -16.22
N PRO A 49 -2.52 -2.86 -15.20
CA PRO A 49 -2.04 -1.53 -14.86
C PRO A 49 -0.95 -1.09 -15.83
N THR A 50 -0.84 0.23 -16.03
CA THR A 50 0.37 0.85 -16.57
C THR A 50 1.36 1.04 -15.42
N VAL A 51 2.58 0.57 -15.61
CA VAL A 51 3.66 0.68 -14.64
C VAL A 51 4.76 1.55 -15.23
N LEU A 52 5.08 2.66 -14.58
CA LEU A 52 6.11 3.60 -15.03
C LEU A 52 7.27 3.61 -14.03
N TYR A 53 8.46 3.30 -14.50
CA TYR A 53 9.71 3.45 -13.77
C TYR A 53 10.41 4.73 -14.24
N GLY A 54 10.22 5.82 -13.49
CA GLY A 54 10.43 7.17 -14.02
C GLY A 54 9.55 7.43 -15.25
N GLU A 55 10.17 7.56 -16.42
CA GLU A 55 9.49 7.76 -17.71
C GLU A 55 9.35 6.46 -18.53
N GLN A 56 10.05 5.40 -18.14
CA GLN A 56 10.03 4.12 -18.85
C GLN A 56 8.79 3.32 -18.46
N GLU A 57 8.00 2.90 -19.45
CA GLU A 57 6.93 1.94 -19.23
C GLU A 57 7.50 0.53 -19.06
N LEU A 58 7.09 -0.13 -17.97
CA LEU A 58 7.34 -1.54 -17.69
C LEU A 58 6.05 -2.31 -17.91
N TYR A 59 6.18 -3.49 -18.50
CA TYR A 59 5.06 -4.36 -18.80
C TYR A 59 4.86 -5.37 -17.67
N PRO A 60 3.84 -5.21 -16.80
CA PRO A 60 3.54 -6.20 -15.79
C PRO A 60 3.04 -7.50 -16.43
N ILE A 61 3.38 -8.62 -15.81
CA ILE A 61 2.83 -9.94 -16.16
C ILE A 61 1.74 -10.26 -15.16
N LEU A 62 0.57 -10.69 -15.63
CA LEU A 62 -0.50 -11.15 -14.77
C LEU A 62 -0.06 -12.49 -14.14
N GLY A 63 -0.04 -12.56 -12.82
CA GLY A 63 0.38 -13.72 -12.04
C GLY A 63 -0.81 -14.62 -11.72
N SER A 64 -1.21 -14.62 -10.44
CA SER A 64 -2.43 -15.26 -9.99
C SER A 64 -3.58 -14.26 -9.87
N TYR A 65 -4.81 -14.70 -10.15
CA TYR A 65 -5.99 -13.87 -9.93
C TYR A 65 -7.22 -14.69 -9.56
N THR A 66 -8.16 -14.03 -8.90
CA THR A 66 -9.51 -14.51 -8.68
C THR A 66 -10.43 -13.44 -9.24
N TRP A 67 -11.24 -13.79 -10.23
CA TRP A 67 -12.10 -12.82 -10.90
C TRP A 67 -13.55 -13.29 -10.95
N ASN A 68 -14.26 -12.96 -12.01
CA ASN A 68 -15.68 -13.19 -12.24
C ASN A 68 -16.20 -14.62 -11.96
N ALA A 69 -15.37 -15.65 -12.16
CA ALA A 69 -15.73 -17.04 -11.88
C ALA A 69 -15.44 -17.49 -10.43
N GLY A 70 -14.71 -16.68 -9.65
CA GLY A 70 -14.32 -16.99 -8.27
C GLY A 70 -13.26 -18.09 -8.13
N GLU A 71 -12.81 -18.69 -9.24
CA GLU A 71 -11.70 -19.65 -9.24
C GLU A 71 -10.35 -18.92 -9.27
N ILE A 72 -9.35 -19.50 -8.60
CA ILE A 72 -7.97 -18.99 -8.67
C ILE A 72 -7.39 -19.47 -10.00
N GLU A 73 -7.18 -18.53 -10.90
CA GLU A 73 -6.46 -18.75 -12.15
C GLU A 73 -4.99 -18.35 -11.94
N LYS A 74 -4.08 -19.20 -12.40
CA LYS A 74 -2.63 -18.94 -12.40
C LYS A 74 -2.15 -18.87 -13.84
N GLU A 75 -1.84 -17.68 -14.32
CA GLU A 75 -1.22 -17.54 -15.64
C GLU A 75 0.26 -17.94 -15.60
N ILE A 76 0.94 -17.66 -14.48
CA ILE A 76 2.30 -18.11 -14.22
C ILE A 76 2.27 -19.17 -13.12
N LYS A 77 2.64 -20.41 -13.49
CA LYS A 77 2.72 -21.53 -12.54
C LYS A 77 4.01 -21.56 -11.74
N ASP A 78 5.09 -21.02 -12.30
CA ASP A 78 6.42 -21.08 -11.71
C ASP A 78 7.26 -19.87 -12.16
N LEU A 79 7.63 -19.03 -11.20
CA LEU A 79 8.44 -17.83 -11.40
C LEU A 79 9.95 -18.14 -11.48
N THR A 80 10.35 -19.39 -11.25
CA THR A 80 11.74 -19.86 -11.38
C THR A 80 12.07 -20.33 -12.79
N GLN A 81 11.07 -20.49 -13.66
CA GLN A 81 11.26 -20.68 -15.10
C GLN A 81 11.59 -19.34 -15.78
N LEU A 82 12.09 -19.37 -17.02
CA LEU A 82 12.65 -18.23 -17.76
C LEU A 82 11.70 -17.01 -17.83
N ILE A 83 11.62 -16.22 -16.77
CA ILE A 83 11.02 -14.89 -16.80
C ILE A 83 12.02 -13.99 -17.52
N GLU A 84 11.56 -13.37 -18.61
CA GLU A 84 12.33 -12.36 -19.29
C GLU A 84 12.34 -11.08 -18.47
N TYR A 85 13.52 -10.70 -18.00
CA TYR A 85 13.69 -9.46 -17.25
C TYR A 85 13.72 -8.27 -18.19
N GLN A 86 12.91 -7.27 -17.87
CA GLN A 86 12.92 -6.00 -18.58
C GLN A 86 14.11 -5.19 -18.09
N ASN A 87 14.96 -4.75 -19.01
CA ASN A 87 16.07 -3.88 -18.65
C ASN A 87 15.52 -2.47 -18.39
N ALA A 88 15.86 -1.92 -17.23
CA ALA A 88 15.56 -0.55 -16.89
C ALA A 88 16.79 0.08 -16.28
N GLU A 89 17.03 1.36 -16.56
CA GLU A 89 18.01 2.12 -15.82
C GLU A 89 17.40 2.59 -14.50
N PHE A 90 18.19 2.68 -13.43
CA PHE A 90 17.73 3.17 -12.14
C PHE A 90 16.89 4.47 -12.22
N ARG A 91 15.76 4.50 -11.51
CA ARG A 91 14.93 5.70 -11.32
C ARG A 91 14.42 5.70 -9.88
N GLU A 92 14.14 6.89 -9.35
CA GLU A 92 13.74 7.05 -7.94
C GLU A 92 12.32 6.57 -7.65
N ASN A 93 11.46 6.50 -8.68
CA ASN A 93 10.03 6.28 -8.53
C ASN A 93 9.50 5.17 -9.44
N LEU A 94 8.65 4.31 -8.86
CA LEU A 94 7.84 3.31 -9.56
C LEU A 94 6.35 3.65 -9.39
N ASN A 95 5.74 4.19 -10.44
CA ASN A 95 4.35 4.63 -10.46
C ASN A 95 3.46 3.54 -11.06
N ILE A 96 2.28 3.33 -10.46
CA ILE A 96 1.31 2.32 -10.91
C ILE A 96 -0.01 3.03 -11.14
N GLN A 97 -0.60 2.83 -12.31
CA GLN A 97 -1.89 3.42 -12.68
C GLN A 97 -2.79 2.35 -13.30
N PHE A 98 -3.93 2.10 -12.66
CA PHE A 98 -4.99 1.30 -13.25
C PHE A 98 -5.86 2.16 -14.19
N PRO A 99 -6.65 1.55 -15.10
CA PRO A 99 -7.64 2.28 -15.87
C PRO A 99 -8.62 3.05 -14.97
N LYS A 100 -9.00 4.29 -15.34
CA LYS A 100 -9.78 5.20 -14.48
C LYS A 100 -11.06 4.59 -13.89
N ASN A 101 -11.76 3.75 -14.64
CA ASN A 101 -13.03 3.14 -14.23
C ASN A 101 -12.87 1.74 -13.61
N GLN A 102 -11.63 1.30 -13.36
CA GLN A 102 -11.31 -0.05 -12.88
C GLN A 102 -10.27 0.00 -11.76
N GLN A 103 -10.27 1.08 -10.97
CA GLN A 103 -9.36 1.22 -9.83
C GLN A 103 -9.64 0.14 -8.77
N PRO A 104 -8.60 -0.52 -8.24
CA PRO A 104 -8.74 -1.36 -7.06
C PRO A 104 -9.04 -0.51 -5.83
N ILE A 105 -9.70 -1.13 -4.85
CA ILE A 105 -9.95 -0.57 -3.51
C ILE A 105 -8.62 -0.50 -2.75
N PHE A 106 -7.75 -1.49 -2.94
CA PHE A 106 -6.48 -1.58 -2.26
C PHE A 106 -5.38 -2.15 -3.15
N ILE A 107 -4.17 -1.62 -3.00
CA ILE A 107 -2.96 -2.07 -3.69
C ILE A 107 -1.89 -2.32 -2.65
N ALA A 108 -1.51 -3.59 -2.49
CA ALA A 108 -0.29 -3.95 -1.76
C ALA A 108 0.90 -3.99 -2.73
N ARG A 109 2.05 -3.53 -2.23
CA ARG A 109 3.32 -3.51 -2.94
C ARG A 109 4.34 -4.30 -2.16
N GLY A 110 5.21 -5.00 -2.88
CA GLY A 110 6.29 -5.74 -2.26
C GLY A 110 7.20 -6.38 -3.29
N ASN A 111 8.06 -7.24 -2.79
CA ASN A 111 9.06 -7.93 -3.58
C ASN A 111 8.87 -9.44 -3.49
N TYR A 112 9.26 -10.12 -4.56
CA TYR A 112 9.35 -11.57 -4.55
C TYR A 112 10.66 -12.00 -3.89
N TYR A 113 10.58 -12.80 -2.83
CA TYR A 113 11.74 -13.33 -2.12
C TYR A 113 11.52 -14.81 -1.79
N ASN A 114 12.47 -15.67 -2.15
CA ASN A 114 12.42 -17.12 -1.88
C ASN A 114 11.14 -17.85 -2.32
N GLY A 115 10.53 -17.47 -3.45
CA GLY A 115 9.32 -18.15 -3.92
C GLY A 115 8.01 -17.61 -3.33
N GLU A 116 8.07 -16.57 -2.50
CA GLU A 116 6.89 -15.96 -1.89
C GLU A 116 6.92 -14.44 -2.03
N ILE A 117 5.72 -13.84 -2.06
CA ILE A 117 5.59 -12.39 -2.04
C ILE A 117 5.60 -11.92 -0.60
N LYS A 118 6.58 -11.09 -0.28
CA LYS A 118 6.60 -10.33 0.97
C LYS A 118 6.09 -8.92 0.67
N ALA A 119 4.86 -8.64 1.13
CA ALA A 119 4.38 -7.27 1.14
C ALA A 119 5.20 -6.46 2.14
N GLU A 120 5.72 -5.33 1.68
CA GLU A 120 6.54 -4.47 2.52
C GLU A 120 5.61 -3.51 3.27
N PRO A 121 5.58 -3.53 4.63
CA PRO A 121 4.64 -2.72 5.40
C PRO A 121 4.72 -1.23 5.07
N TYR A 122 5.93 -0.69 4.94
CA TYR A 122 6.12 0.72 4.60
C TYR A 122 5.57 1.06 3.22
N GLN A 123 5.84 0.22 2.21
CA GLN A 123 5.37 0.49 0.84
C GLN A 123 3.85 0.38 0.71
N THR A 124 3.27 -0.51 1.51
CA THR A 124 1.83 -0.74 1.56
C THR A 124 1.12 0.41 2.27
N LEU A 125 1.63 0.86 3.42
CA LEU A 125 1.01 1.90 4.25
C LEU A 125 1.13 3.30 3.65
N TYR A 126 2.29 3.65 3.12
CA TYR A 126 2.54 5.00 2.57
C TYR A 126 2.21 5.11 1.08
N ARG A 127 1.75 4.01 0.45
CA ARG A 127 1.36 3.91 -0.95
C ARG A 127 2.44 4.35 -1.96
N GLU A 128 3.70 4.32 -1.55
CA GLU A 128 4.88 4.66 -2.36
C GLU A 128 5.87 3.50 -2.30
N PHE A 129 6.60 3.22 -3.39
CA PHE A 129 7.74 2.31 -3.29
C PHE A 129 8.83 3.00 -2.48
N ALA A 130 9.09 2.48 -1.28
CA ALA A 130 10.19 2.91 -0.45
C ALA A 130 11.49 2.69 -1.22
N PHE A 131 12.09 3.80 -1.64
CA PHE A 131 13.49 3.99 -2.01
C PHE A 131 14.11 2.85 -2.80
N LEU A 132 14.09 3.01 -4.11
CA LEU A 132 14.89 2.19 -4.98
C LEU A 132 16.35 2.58 -4.72
N ARG A 133 17.21 1.62 -4.40
CA ARG A 133 18.65 1.87 -4.37
C ARG A 133 19.17 1.89 -5.80
N ASN A 134 20.07 2.80 -6.11
CA ASN A 134 20.74 2.81 -7.40
C ASN A 134 21.88 1.79 -7.38
N GLU A 135 21.54 0.53 -7.59
CA GLU A 135 22.50 -0.57 -7.67
C GLU A 135 22.06 -1.54 -8.77
N SER A 136 23.03 -2.18 -9.42
CA SER A 136 22.73 -3.17 -10.46
C SER A 136 22.12 -4.40 -9.81
N ARG A 137 20.83 -4.64 -10.02
CA ARG A 137 20.13 -5.78 -9.43
C ARG A 137 19.01 -6.30 -10.32
N LYS A 138 18.78 -7.60 -10.22
CA LYS A 138 17.55 -8.24 -10.70
C LYS A 138 16.57 -8.27 -9.56
N GLU A 139 15.40 -7.70 -9.78
CA GLU A 139 14.33 -7.67 -8.79
C GLU A 139 13.02 -8.04 -9.47
N ILE A 140 12.14 -8.72 -8.72
CA ILE A 140 10.80 -9.02 -9.17
C ILE A 140 9.86 -8.28 -8.23
N TYR A 141 9.34 -7.14 -8.69
CA TYR A 141 8.31 -6.41 -7.95
C TYR A 141 6.99 -7.15 -8.08
N SER A 142 6.19 -7.08 -7.01
CA SER A 142 4.84 -7.59 -6.99
C SER A 142 3.85 -6.49 -6.59
N ILE A 143 2.75 -6.46 -7.33
CA ILE A 143 1.59 -5.61 -7.04
C ILE A 143 0.42 -6.56 -6.83
N LYS A 144 -0.19 -6.54 -5.64
CA LYS A 144 -1.47 -7.22 -5.42
C LYS A 144 -2.58 -6.19 -5.33
N ALA A 145 -3.54 -6.29 -6.25
CA ALA A 145 -4.67 -5.38 -6.33
C ALA A 145 -5.95 -6.11 -5.91
N TYR A 146 -6.77 -5.41 -5.14
CA TYR A 146 -7.99 -5.92 -4.53
C TYR A 146 -9.17 -5.05 -4.93
N TRP A 147 -10.23 -5.68 -5.42
CA TRP A 147 -11.52 -5.09 -5.70
C TRP A 147 -12.57 -5.75 -4.80
N LYS A 148 -13.76 -5.17 -4.77
CA LYS A 148 -14.93 -5.78 -4.12
C LYS A 148 -15.31 -7.12 -4.77
N ASP A 149 -16.16 -7.85 -4.07
CA ASP A 149 -16.78 -9.10 -4.51
C ASP A 149 -15.76 -10.23 -4.68
N GLY A 150 -14.69 -10.23 -3.88
CA GLY A 150 -13.65 -11.27 -3.89
C GLY A 150 -12.67 -11.18 -5.05
N LYS A 151 -12.75 -10.11 -5.85
CA LYS A 151 -11.93 -9.93 -7.06
C LYS A 151 -10.53 -9.45 -6.72
N ARG A 152 -9.51 -10.17 -7.17
CA ARG A 152 -8.10 -9.94 -6.79
C ARG A 152 -7.19 -10.31 -7.95
N ALA A 153 -6.09 -9.58 -8.10
CA ALA A 153 -5.07 -9.90 -9.09
C ALA A 153 -3.68 -9.56 -8.58
N GLU A 154 -2.73 -10.41 -8.95
CA GLU A 154 -1.31 -10.23 -8.73
C GLU A 154 -0.65 -9.86 -10.06
N TYR A 155 0.17 -8.82 -10.05
CA TYR A 155 0.97 -8.39 -11.18
C TYR A 155 2.43 -8.45 -10.81
N ILE A 156 3.23 -8.99 -11.71
CA ILE A 156 4.62 -9.34 -11.49
C ILE A 156 5.45 -8.55 -12.47
N ILE A 157 6.45 -7.83 -11.97
CA ILE A 157 7.27 -6.94 -12.77
C ILE A 157 8.74 -7.35 -12.59
N PRO A 158 9.25 -8.25 -13.45
CA PRO A 158 10.64 -8.66 -13.44
C PRO A 158 11.50 -7.57 -14.10
N VAL A 159 12.37 -6.93 -13.32
CA VAL A 159 13.22 -5.83 -13.80
C VAL A 159 14.68 -6.15 -13.52
N ASN A 160 15.50 -6.01 -14.56
CA ASN A 160 16.95 -5.95 -14.43
C ASN A 160 17.34 -4.48 -14.38
N ILE A 161 17.45 -3.95 -13.16
CA ILE A 161 17.84 -2.58 -12.91
C ILE A 161 19.33 -2.47 -13.14
N LYS A 162 19.71 -1.62 -14.09
CA LYS A 162 21.09 -1.21 -14.29
C LYS A 162 21.36 -0.02 -13.41
N GLU A 163 22.43 -0.11 -12.63
CA GLU A 163 22.97 1.06 -11.95
C GLU A 163 23.23 2.15 -12.98
N ILE A 164 22.78 3.35 -12.66
CA ILE A 164 23.20 4.54 -13.37
C ILE A 164 24.30 5.12 -12.53
N SER A 165 25.54 5.04 -13.01
CA SER A 165 26.56 5.88 -12.42
C SER A 165 26.11 7.33 -12.65
N PRO A 166 25.91 8.15 -11.59
CA PRO A 166 25.86 9.58 -11.83
C PRO A 166 27.12 9.95 -12.61
N GLU A 167 27.04 10.95 -13.49
CA GLU A 167 28.22 11.45 -14.22
C GLU A 167 29.41 11.71 -13.27
N LYS A 168 29.08 11.96 -11.99
CA LYS A 168 29.97 12.12 -10.85
C LYS A 168 29.64 11.11 -9.75
N ASN A 169 30.45 10.05 -9.62
CA ASN A 169 30.24 8.94 -8.67
C ASN A 169 30.22 9.33 -7.18
N TYR A 170 30.61 10.56 -6.84
CA TYR A 170 30.56 11.11 -5.48
C TYR A 170 29.26 11.85 -5.15
N LEU A 171 28.36 12.08 -6.10
CA LEU A 171 27.04 12.69 -5.82
C LEU A 171 26.08 11.71 -5.17
N ALA A 172 25.09 12.23 -4.45
CA ALA A 172 23.98 11.42 -4.00
C ALA A 172 23.15 10.97 -5.21
N ARG A 173 22.73 9.72 -5.22
CA ARG A 173 22.01 9.13 -6.34
C ARG A 173 20.51 9.38 -6.21
N ASN A 174 20.01 9.55 -4.99
CA ASN A 174 18.62 9.81 -4.66
C ASN A 174 18.37 11.25 -4.18
N LYS A 175 17.30 11.88 -4.66
CA LYS A 175 16.82 13.17 -4.17
C LYS A 175 16.45 13.10 -2.69
N GLY A 176 16.85 14.13 -1.94
CA GLY A 176 16.66 14.20 -0.49
C GLY A 176 17.73 13.49 0.34
N TYR A 177 18.67 12.79 -0.30
CA TYR A 177 19.85 12.17 0.32
C TYR A 177 21.12 12.98 0.04
N HIS A 178 22.16 12.66 0.80
CA HIS A 178 23.51 13.21 0.65
C HIS A 178 24.54 12.08 0.56
N SER A 179 25.68 12.38 -0.02
CA SER A 179 26.86 11.52 0.01
C SER A 179 28.04 12.28 0.60
N LEU A 180 28.92 11.55 1.29
CA LEU A 180 30.09 12.12 1.95
C LEU A 180 31.37 11.49 1.40
N LEU A 181 32.26 12.32 0.86
CA LEU A 181 33.64 11.95 0.56
C LEU A 181 34.55 12.46 1.68
N ILE A 182 35.26 11.54 2.32
CA ILE A 182 36.25 11.80 3.36
C ILE A 182 37.63 11.64 2.73
N VAL A 183 38.47 12.65 2.81
CA VAL A 183 39.85 12.60 2.30
C VAL A 183 40.82 12.71 3.45
N GLY A 184 41.75 11.76 3.57
CA GLY A 184 42.85 11.79 4.55
C GLY A 184 42.51 11.45 6.00
N ASP A 185 41.26 11.05 6.30
CA ASP A 185 40.83 10.58 7.62
C ASP A 185 40.29 9.14 7.54
N THR A 186 41.06 8.26 6.90
CA THR A 186 40.67 6.86 6.60
C THR A 186 40.59 5.96 7.83
N ASP A 187 41.32 6.31 8.91
CA ASP A 187 41.45 5.49 10.11
C ASP A 187 40.46 5.88 11.22
N LYS A 188 39.80 7.05 11.11
CA LYS A 188 38.76 7.46 12.05
C LYS A 188 37.39 6.98 11.60
N ASN A 189 36.59 6.54 12.57
CA ASN A 189 35.21 6.16 12.30
C ASN A 189 34.28 7.37 12.28
N VAL A 190 34.53 8.29 11.33
CA VAL A 190 33.79 9.54 11.15
C VAL A 190 32.28 9.27 11.04
N MET A 191 31.88 8.18 10.39
CA MET A 191 30.48 7.82 10.26
C MET A 191 29.83 7.48 11.61
N ASP A 192 30.54 6.81 12.53
CA ASP A 192 30.01 6.55 13.88
C ASP A 192 29.76 7.86 14.63
N GLU A 193 30.68 8.83 14.53
CA GLU A 193 30.50 10.15 15.13
C GLU A 193 29.30 10.88 14.53
N LEU A 194 29.16 10.87 13.20
CA LEU A 194 28.01 11.47 12.52
C LEU A 194 26.68 10.80 12.86
N TYR A 195 26.66 9.47 13.01
CA TYR A 195 25.46 8.71 13.40
C TYR A 195 25.15 8.79 14.90
N SER A 196 26.14 9.13 15.73
CA SER A 196 25.93 9.33 17.18
C SER A 196 25.10 10.58 17.47
N GLU A 197 25.04 11.51 16.52
CA GLU A 197 24.28 12.74 16.65
C GLU A 197 22.84 12.62 16.13
N PRO A 198 21.87 13.28 16.76
CA PRO A 198 20.45 13.16 16.42
C PRO A 198 20.05 14.03 15.23
N PHE A 199 20.98 14.42 14.36
CA PHE A 199 20.64 15.19 13.17
C PHE A 199 20.08 14.22 12.13
N HIS A 200 18.81 14.41 11.75
CA HIS A 200 18.10 13.55 10.79
C HIS A 200 18.55 13.80 9.34
N PHE A 201 19.86 13.70 9.13
CA PHE A 201 20.55 13.93 7.89
C PHE A 201 20.72 12.60 7.16
N LEU A 202 20.11 12.46 5.99
CA LEU A 202 20.08 11.20 5.26
C LEU A 202 21.32 11.04 4.39
N PHE A 203 22.16 10.07 4.75
CA PHE A 203 23.29 9.64 3.93
C PHE A 203 22.92 8.43 3.08
N GLU A 204 23.26 8.49 1.80
CA GLU A 204 23.17 7.35 0.89
C GLU A 204 24.48 6.60 0.79
N THR A 205 25.59 7.33 0.68
CA THR A 205 26.94 6.75 0.61
C THR A 205 27.93 7.57 1.42
N SER A 206 28.95 6.89 1.93
CA SER A 206 30.14 7.50 2.51
C SER A 206 31.36 6.75 1.99
N SER A 207 32.32 7.47 1.42
CA SER A 207 33.58 6.90 0.92
C SER A 207 34.77 7.62 1.55
N SER A 208 35.83 6.88 1.84
CA SER A 208 37.08 7.44 2.34
C SER A 208 38.23 7.13 1.39
N LEU A 209 39.04 8.14 1.08
CA LEU A 209 40.20 8.06 0.18
C LEU A 209 41.38 8.84 0.77
N ASP A 210 42.60 8.54 0.35
CA ASP A 210 43.72 9.46 0.58
C ASP A 210 43.70 10.60 -0.47
N LEU A 211 44.49 11.66 -0.24
CA LEU A 211 44.55 12.84 -1.11
C LEU A 211 45.05 12.52 -2.52
N LYS A 212 45.95 11.55 -2.64
CA LYS A 212 46.51 11.16 -3.93
C LYS A 212 45.43 10.47 -4.76
N ASP A 213 44.70 9.55 -4.18
CA ASP A 213 43.61 8.82 -4.80
C ASP A 213 42.42 9.73 -5.07
N ALA A 214 42.06 10.62 -4.14
CA ALA A 214 41.00 11.61 -4.37
C ALA A 214 41.31 12.50 -5.58
N ASN A 215 42.54 13.00 -5.73
CA ASN A 215 42.95 13.81 -6.88
C ASN A 215 43.15 13.00 -8.16
N ALA A 216 43.43 11.70 -8.07
CA ALA A 216 43.54 10.82 -9.23
C ALA A 216 42.17 10.40 -9.77
N ILE A 217 41.24 10.06 -8.88
CA ILE A 217 39.90 9.56 -9.21
C ILE A 217 38.95 10.71 -9.53
N TYR A 218 39.05 11.82 -8.78
CA TYR A 218 38.16 12.98 -8.90
C TYR A 218 38.96 14.29 -9.06
N PRO A 219 39.77 14.43 -10.13
CA PRO A 219 40.66 15.59 -10.32
C PRO A 219 39.90 16.93 -10.37
N GLU A 220 38.64 16.93 -10.79
CA GLU A 220 37.79 18.11 -10.85
C GLU A 220 37.40 18.65 -9.47
N LEU A 221 37.48 17.83 -8.41
CA LEU A 221 37.22 18.27 -7.04
C LEU A 221 38.36 19.14 -6.49
N GLN A 222 39.56 19.06 -7.09
CA GLN A 222 40.74 19.86 -6.73
C GLN A 222 40.99 19.87 -5.21
N VAL A 223 41.14 18.69 -4.61
CA VAL A 223 41.33 18.55 -3.16
C VAL A 223 42.77 18.94 -2.82
N LYS A 224 42.95 19.89 -1.89
CA LYS A 224 44.26 20.51 -1.62
C LYS A 224 44.91 20.06 -0.31
N GLU A 225 44.13 19.52 0.61
CA GLU A 225 44.57 19.25 1.98
C GLU A 225 43.84 18.04 2.59
N GLU A 226 44.43 17.52 3.67
CA GLU A 226 43.90 16.46 4.51
C GLU A 226 43.83 16.94 5.97
N PRO A 227 42.78 16.60 6.74
CA PRO A 227 41.56 15.95 6.27
C PRO A 227 40.71 16.93 5.43
N SER A 228 39.90 16.40 4.52
CA SER A 228 38.89 17.17 3.80
C SER A 228 37.60 16.37 3.69
N TYR A 229 36.52 16.92 4.24
CA TYR A 229 35.17 16.37 4.17
C TYR A 229 34.38 17.12 3.12
N ILE A 230 33.92 16.42 2.09
CA ILE A 230 33.18 16.99 0.97
C ILE A 230 31.80 16.34 0.92
N LEU A 231 30.78 17.15 1.13
CA LEU A 231 29.39 16.75 1.18
C LEU A 231 28.71 17.11 -0.13
N PHE A 232 28.00 16.14 -0.71
CA PHE A 232 27.27 16.33 -1.96
C PHE A 232 25.78 16.06 -1.79
N ASP A 233 24.97 16.85 -2.51
CA ASP A 233 23.57 16.53 -2.76
C ASP A 233 23.43 15.76 -4.09
N HIS A 234 22.19 15.58 -4.56
CA HIS A 234 21.91 14.88 -5.80
C HIS A 234 22.50 15.56 -7.06
N THR A 235 22.82 16.84 -6.99
CA THR A 235 23.17 17.68 -8.15
C THR A 235 24.58 18.26 -8.09
N LYS A 236 25.13 18.50 -6.89
CA LYS A 236 26.39 19.24 -6.72
C LYS A 236 27.03 19.04 -5.35
N GLU A 237 28.22 19.62 -5.19
CA GLU A 237 28.83 19.86 -3.89
C GLU A 237 27.96 20.85 -3.09
N ALA A 238 27.55 20.40 -1.91
CA ALA A 238 26.75 21.19 -0.97
C ALA A 238 27.65 21.91 0.05
N PHE A 239 28.71 21.23 0.53
CA PHE A 239 29.61 21.78 1.54
C PHE A 239 30.98 21.11 1.52
N ARG A 240 32.01 21.83 1.95
CA ARG A 240 33.38 21.33 2.09
C ARG A 240 34.06 21.97 3.29
N THR A 241 34.77 21.17 4.08
CA THR A 241 35.56 21.66 5.23
C THR A 241 36.71 20.70 5.55
N ALA A 242 37.75 21.18 6.23
CA ALA A 242 38.80 20.37 6.84
C ALA A 242 38.51 20.02 8.32
N SER A 243 37.36 20.43 8.87
CA SER A 243 36.99 20.21 10.26
C SER A 243 35.71 19.39 10.39
N LEU A 244 35.78 18.27 11.11
CA LEU A 244 34.60 17.45 11.41
C LEU A 244 33.57 18.25 12.22
N GLU A 245 34.02 19.13 13.13
CA GLU A 245 33.14 20.00 13.90
C GLU A 245 32.36 20.96 12.98
N GLU A 246 33.01 21.51 11.96
CA GLU A 246 32.33 22.36 10.98
C GLU A 246 31.35 21.59 10.10
N LEU A 247 31.67 20.33 9.73
CA LEU A 247 30.76 19.46 9.00
C LEU A 247 29.50 19.18 9.83
N MET A 248 29.67 18.78 11.09
CA MET A 248 28.56 18.53 12.02
C MET A 248 27.71 19.80 12.22
N LYS A 249 28.37 20.96 12.37
CA LYS A 249 27.68 22.25 12.47
C LYS A 249 26.87 22.55 11.21
N TYR A 250 27.46 22.38 10.02
CA TYR A 250 26.75 22.56 8.76
C TYR A 250 25.53 21.64 8.66
N MET A 251 25.69 20.36 8.97
CA MET A 251 24.58 19.40 8.96
C MET A 251 23.46 19.80 9.92
N LYS A 252 23.79 20.24 11.13
CA LYS A 252 22.82 20.71 12.12
C LYS A 252 22.05 21.96 11.64
N GLU A 253 22.75 22.90 11.00
CA GLU A 253 22.16 24.13 10.47
C GLU A 253 21.33 23.91 9.20
N ASN A 254 21.64 22.86 8.43
CA ASN A 254 21.00 22.55 7.14
C ASN A 254 20.08 21.32 7.17
N THR A 255 19.88 20.70 8.34
CA THR A 255 18.87 19.67 8.50
C THR A 255 17.49 20.31 8.37
N TYR A 256 16.73 19.91 7.34
CA TYR A 256 15.38 20.40 7.17
C TYR A 256 14.53 20.01 8.37
N SER A 257 13.84 21.00 8.94
CA SER A 257 12.84 20.75 9.96
C SER A 257 11.66 21.67 9.77
N LYS A 258 10.49 21.08 9.58
CA LYS A 258 9.22 21.79 9.61
C LYS A 258 8.33 21.18 10.67
N LYS A 259 8.00 21.98 11.68
CA LYS A 259 7.02 21.62 12.71
C LYS A 259 5.62 21.93 12.22
N SER A 260 4.69 21.04 12.53
CA SER A 260 3.27 21.21 12.27
C SER A 260 2.47 20.54 13.38
N SER A 261 1.37 21.17 13.77
CA SER A 261 0.40 20.58 14.68
C SER A 261 -0.74 19.95 13.88
N ILE A 262 -1.08 18.71 14.18
CA ILE A 262 -2.16 17.96 13.54
C ILE A 262 -3.17 17.61 14.61
N VAL A 263 -4.39 18.12 14.47
CA VAL A 263 -5.50 17.81 15.38
C VAL A 263 -6.51 16.98 14.62
N GLY A 264 -6.80 15.79 15.12
CA GLY A 264 -7.70 14.87 14.43
C GLY A 264 -8.13 13.70 15.30
N ARG A 265 -8.90 12.79 14.72
CA ARG A 265 -9.36 11.57 15.39
C ARG A 265 -8.46 10.40 15.05
N VAL A 266 -8.10 9.59 16.04
CA VAL A 266 -7.43 8.31 15.78
C VAL A 266 -8.41 7.37 15.08
N THR A 267 -8.22 7.12 13.80
CA THR A 267 -9.08 6.29 12.95
C THR A 267 -8.56 4.85 12.84
N LYS A 268 -7.25 4.65 12.99
CA LYS A 268 -6.61 3.34 12.94
C LYS A 268 -5.46 3.25 13.93
N LEU A 269 -5.28 2.07 14.52
CA LEU A 269 -4.17 1.75 15.40
C LEU A 269 -3.68 0.33 15.14
N ASP A 270 -2.39 0.19 14.82
CA ASP A 270 -1.73 -1.11 14.69
C ASP A 270 -0.48 -1.13 15.57
N ARG A 271 -0.61 -1.77 16.75
CA ARG A 271 0.47 -1.83 17.74
C ARG A 271 1.65 -2.68 17.29
N ASN A 272 1.43 -3.70 16.45
CA ASN A 272 2.49 -4.60 15.99
C ASN A 272 3.39 -3.90 14.97
N LEU A 273 2.81 -3.04 14.16
CA LEU A 273 3.54 -2.25 13.17
C LEU A 273 3.99 -0.88 13.69
N GLY A 274 3.51 -0.46 14.87
CA GLY A 274 3.77 0.88 15.41
C GLY A 274 3.07 1.97 14.61
N VAL A 275 1.90 1.68 14.01
CA VAL A 275 1.19 2.58 13.10
C VAL A 275 0.01 3.21 13.80
N ILE A 276 -0.13 4.52 13.60
CA ILE A 276 -1.31 5.29 13.98
C ILE A 276 -1.80 6.09 12.77
N GLN A 277 -3.12 6.08 12.55
CA GLN A 277 -3.75 6.97 11.59
C GLN A 277 -4.62 7.99 12.32
N VAL A 278 -4.41 9.26 12.00
CA VAL A 278 -5.17 10.39 12.50
C VAL A 278 -5.90 11.04 11.33
N ASP A 279 -7.21 10.87 11.30
CA ASP A 279 -8.06 11.12 10.14
C ASP A 279 -7.48 10.40 8.90
N ASP A 280 -6.99 11.14 7.91
CA ASP A 280 -6.39 10.61 6.68
C ASP A 280 -4.85 10.52 6.71
N ASN A 281 -4.22 10.92 7.82
CA ASN A 281 -2.76 10.98 7.92
C ASN A 281 -2.21 9.77 8.68
N VAL A 282 -1.29 9.03 8.03
CA VAL A 282 -0.61 7.87 8.62
C VAL A 282 0.73 8.29 9.22
N PHE A 283 1.02 7.78 10.42
CA PHE A 283 2.30 7.95 11.11
C PHE A 283 2.78 6.62 11.69
N THR A 284 4.10 6.55 11.91
CA THR A 284 4.74 5.47 12.67
C THR A 284 5.36 6.02 13.96
N SER A 285 5.09 5.38 15.09
CA SER A 285 5.70 5.72 16.38
C SER A 285 5.78 4.48 17.28
N ALA A 286 6.87 4.36 18.04
CA ALA A 286 7.01 3.36 19.09
C ALA A 286 6.16 3.69 20.33
N ASP A 287 5.81 4.97 20.51
CA ASP A 287 5.09 5.45 21.69
C ASP A 287 3.60 5.69 21.40
N ILE A 288 2.88 4.60 21.18
CA ILE A 288 1.42 4.61 20.92
C ILE A 288 0.64 3.76 21.92
N ARG A 289 1.28 3.35 23.03
CA ARG A 289 0.74 2.38 24.00
C ARG A 289 -0.57 2.85 24.65
N ASP A 290 -0.68 4.13 24.98
CA ASP A 290 -1.85 4.68 25.67
C ASP A 290 -2.93 5.23 24.74
N LEU A 291 -2.71 5.15 23.42
CA LEU A 291 -3.65 5.62 22.42
C LEU A 291 -4.73 4.58 22.12
N LYS A 292 -5.91 5.08 21.74
CA LYS A 292 -7.09 4.29 21.38
C LYS A 292 -7.78 4.91 20.17
N VAL A 293 -8.27 4.06 19.28
CA VAL A 293 -9.16 4.49 18.19
C VAL A 293 -10.40 5.17 18.77
N GLY A 294 -10.84 6.25 18.13
CA GLY A 294 -11.94 7.10 18.61
C GLY A 294 -11.50 8.30 19.44
N GLN A 295 -10.26 8.33 19.94
CA GLN A 295 -9.72 9.52 20.62
C GLN A 295 -9.56 10.68 19.65
N LYS A 296 -9.85 11.90 20.12
CA LYS A 296 -9.39 13.12 19.44
C LYS A 296 -8.05 13.51 20.06
N ILE A 297 -7.03 13.68 19.25
CA ILE A 297 -5.65 13.96 19.69
C ILE A 297 -5.06 15.17 18.96
N SER A 298 -4.06 15.79 19.58
CA SER A 298 -3.14 16.74 18.96
C SER A 298 -1.79 16.05 18.83
N LEU A 299 -1.21 16.08 17.64
CA LEU A 299 0.15 15.63 17.37
C LEU A 299 1.02 16.83 17.06
N GLU A 300 2.14 16.98 17.75
CA GLU A 300 3.23 17.83 17.28
C GLU A 300 4.15 16.98 16.42
N VAL A 301 4.21 17.29 15.12
CA VAL A 301 4.93 16.51 14.13
C VAL A 301 6.06 17.34 13.56
N LYS A 302 7.25 16.75 13.49
CA LYS A 302 8.41 17.34 12.83
C LYS A 302 8.70 16.58 11.54
N GLN A 303 8.48 17.22 10.41
CA GLN A 303 8.94 16.73 9.12
C GLN A 303 10.45 16.98 9.01
N LEU A 304 11.18 15.93 8.65
CA LEU A 304 12.65 15.92 8.67
C LEU A 304 13.27 15.96 7.27
N ASN A 305 12.46 15.78 6.23
CA ASN A 305 12.90 15.90 4.84
C ASN A 305 11.79 16.52 3.98
N LYS A 306 12.15 17.51 3.16
CA LYS A 306 11.20 18.21 2.27
C LYS A 306 10.81 17.39 1.04
N ASP A 307 11.72 16.53 0.58
CA ASP A 307 11.58 15.71 -0.63
C ASP A 307 11.00 14.32 -0.31
N ILE A 308 10.98 13.93 0.97
CA ILE A 308 10.40 12.68 1.46
C ILE A 308 9.26 13.00 2.45
N PRO A 309 8.01 13.15 1.97
CA PRO A 309 6.91 13.67 2.78
C PRO A 309 6.58 12.83 4.02
N TYR A 310 6.83 11.52 4.01
CA TYR A 310 6.53 10.61 5.13
C TYR A 310 7.68 10.48 6.14
N TYR A 311 8.85 11.08 5.89
CA TYR A 311 9.95 11.10 6.85
C TYR A 311 9.67 12.14 7.94
N ARG A 312 8.90 11.71 8.95
CA ARG A 312 8.39 12.52 10.05
C ARG A 312 8.61 11.81 11.37
N ILE A 313 8.80 12.60 12.43
CA ILE A 313 8.74 12.12 13.81
C ILE A 313 7.59 12.80 14.55
N ILE A 314 6.98 12.06 15.47
CA ILE A 314 6.03 12.62 16.43
C ILE A 314 6.83 13.08 17.65
N GLU A 315 6.82 14.38 17.94
CA GLU A 315 7.52 14.96 19.10
C GLU A 315 6.65 14.91 20.37
N ASP A 316 5.34 15.06 20.23
CA ASP A 316 4.40 15.07 21.35
C ASP A 316 3.00 14.60 20.93
N ILE A 317 2.30 13.95 21.85
CA ILE A 317 0.93 13.44 21.66
C ILE A 317 0.07 13.88 22.85
N LYS A 318 -0.98 14.66 22.56
CA LYS A 318 -1.95 15.10 23.58
C LYS A 318 -3.33 14.56 23.28
N VAL A 319 -3.91 13.83 24.22
CA VAL A 319 -5.31 13.41 24.14
C VAL A 319 -6.22 14.59 24.49
N ILE A 320 -6.96 15.08 23.50
CA ILE A 320 -7.93 16.18 23.64
C ILE A 320 -9.27 15.62 24.14
N LYS A 321 -9.71 14.50 23.57
CA LYS A 321 -10.94 13.81 23.95
C LYS A 321 -10.69 12.30 24.00
N ALA A 322 -11.06 11.68 25.12
CA ALA A 322 -10.98 10.25 25.29
C ALA A 322 -11.93 9.51 24.33
N ALA A 323 -11.59 8.27 23.98
CA ALA A 323 -12.50 7.37 23.28
C ALA A 323 -13.67 6.99 24.21
N ASP A 324 -14.85 6.74 23.61
CA ASP A 324 -15.98 6.29 24.40
C ASP A 324 -15.77 4.86 24.90
N ALA A 325 -16.01 4.64 26.19
CA ALA A 325 -15.76 3.37 26.84
C ALA A 325 -16.74 2.25 26.43
N VAL A 326 -17.84 2.55 25.72
CA VAL A 326 -18.70 1.53 25.11
C VAL A 326 -17.89 0.62 24.18
N PHE A 327 -16.91 1.18 23.46
CA PHE A 327 -16.05 0.41 22.54
C PHE A 327 -14.95 -0.40 23.24
N SER A 328 -14.85 -0.33 24.57
CA SER A 328 -13.91 -1.16 25.36
C SER A 328 -14.55 -2.45 25.88
N ALA A 329 -15.81 -2.73 25.55
CA ALA A 329 -16.50 -3.92 26.04
C ALA A 329 -16.00 -5.19 25.34
N ALA A 330 -15.67 -6.23 26.12
CA ALA A 330 -15.12 -7.49 25.62
C ALA A 330 -16.03 -8.22 24.61
N LYS A 331 -17.34 -7.94 24.63
CA LYS A 331 -18.30 -8.52 23.67
C LYS A 331 -18.04 -8.15 22.21
N TRP A 332 -17.31 -7.06 21.96
CA TRP A 332 -16.99 -6.60 20.62
C TRP A 332 -15.73 -7.25 20.03
N LEU A 333 -14.87 -7.79 20.90
CA LEU A 333 -13.56 -8.26 20.51
C LEU A 333 -13.66 -9.54 19.68
N ALA A 334 -12.69 -9.73 18.80
CA ALA A 334 -12.49 -11.02 18.16
C ALA A 334 -12.05 -12.06 19.20
N LYS A 335 -12.34 -13.33 18.96
CA LYS A 335 -11.86 -14.45 19.79
C LYS A 335 -10.52 -14.96 19.29
N ASP A 336 -10.29 -14.88 17.98
CA ASP A 336 -9.05 -15.30 17.33
C ASP A 336 -8.15 -14.07 17.07
N ALA A 337 -6.89 -14.14 17.50
CA ALA A 337 -5.91 -13.06 17.36
C ALA A 337 -5.53 -12.79 15.89
N GLU A 338 -5.82 -13.72 14.98
CA GLU A 338 -5.61 -13.54 13.54
C GLU A 338 -6.86 -13.02 12.81
N LYS A 339 -7.95 -12.75 13.54
CA LYS A 339 -9.22 -12.29 13.00
C LYS A 339 -9.64 -10.96 13.61
N VAL A 340 -10.69 -10.41 13.00
CA VAL A 340 -11.35 -9.21 13.48
C VAL A 340 -12.86 -9.43 13.61
N SER A 341 -13.48 -8.65 14.48
CA SER A 341 -14.93 -8.53 14.62
C SER A 341 -15.37 -7.14 14.15
N ILE A 342 -16.58 -7.03 13.61
CA ILE A 342 -17.13 -5.78 13.08
C ILE A 342 -18.42 -5.43 13.83
N LEU A 343 -18.55 -4.15 14.20
CA LEU A 343 -19.80 -3.51 14.59
C LEU A 343 -20.15 -2.43 13.57
N ALA A 344 -21.25 -2.63 12.84
CA ALA A 344 -21.79 -1.65 11.89
C ALA A 344 -23.03 -0.96 12.49
N ILE A 345 -23.02 0.36 12.57
CA ILE A 345 -24.11 1.17 13.09
C ILE A 345 -24.66 2.03 11.98
N GLY A 346 -25.98 2.08 11.82
CA GLY A 346 -26.62 2.97 10.87
C GLY A 346 -27.94 2.45 10.30
N PRO A 347 -28.58 3.22 9.42
CA PRO A 347 -29.88 2.85 8.84
C PRO A 347 -29.77 1.54 8.05
N THR A 348 -30.92 0.86 7.85
CA THR A 348 -30.97 -0.42 7.12
C THR A 348 -30.28 -0.35 5.74
N ALA A 349 -30.43 0.77 5.03
CA ALA A 349 -29.79 0.96 3.73
C ALA A 349 -28.25 0.88 3.78
N PHE A 350 -27.64 1.32 4.88
CA PHE A 350 -26.20 1.20 5.10
C PHE A 350 -25.81 -0.19 5.57
N THR A 351 -26.61 -0.81 6.44
CA THR A 351 -26.29 -2.11 7.04
C THR A 351 -26.58 -3.30 6.12
N GLU A 352 -27.32 -3.10 5.03
CA GLU A 352 -27.70 -4.17 4.07
C GLU A 352 -26.48 -4.92 3.51
N GLN A 353 -25.40 -4.20 3.20
CA GLN A 353 -24.15 -4.77 2.67
C GLN A 353 -23.45 -5.74 3.64
N PHE A 354 -23.81 -5.73 4.93
CA PHE A 354 -23.26 -6.60 5.96
C PHE A 354 -24.11 -7.86 6.21
N LYS A 355 -25.32 -7.96 5.65
CA LYS A 355 -26.20 -9.13 5.85
C LYS A 355 -25.75 -10.34 5.04
N SER A 356 -25.09 -10.11 3.91
CA SER A 356 -24.58 -11.17 3.02
C SER A 356 -23.25 -10.72 2.42
N PRO A 357 -22.22 -10.51 3.26
CA PRO A 357 -20.94 -10.03 2.78
C PRO A 357 -20.29 -11.10 1.88
N ASN A 358 -19.51 -10.64 0.91
CA ASN A 358 -18.70 -11.55 0.11
C ASN A 358 -17.70 -12.28 1.03
N LYS A 359 -17.66 -13.62 0.94
CA LYS A 359 -16.87 -14.45 1.85
C LYS A 359 -15.38 -14.18 1.74
N GLU A 360 -14.87 -13.91 0.54
CA GLU A 360 -13.44 -13.64 0.34
C GLU A 360 -13.07 -12.29 0.94
N ASP A 361 -13.87 -11.26 0.70
CA ASP A 361 -13.63 -9.90 1.22
C ASP A 361 -13.63 -9.84 2.75
N PHE A 362 -14.44 -10.70 3.38
CA PHE A 362 -14.61 -10.78 4.82
C PHE A 362 -13.98 -12.02 5.43
N LYS A 363 -13.03 -12.69 4.76
CA LYS A 363 -12.51 -13.99 5.22
C LYS A 363 -11.80 -13.96 6.58
N LEU A 364 -11.26 -12.80 6.97
CA LEU A 364 -10.63 -12.57 8.27
C LEU A 364 -11.60 -12.01 9.32
N VAL A 365 -12.87 -11.85 8.97
CA VAL A 365 -13.91 -11.38 9.88
C VAL A 365 -14.62 -12.57 10.50
N GLU A 366 -14.58 -12.68 11.83
CA GLU A 366 -15.23 -13.79 12.55
C GLU A 366 -16.69 -13.51 12.88
N ASN A 367 -17.02 -12.26 13.19
CA ASN A 367 -18.35 -11.84 13.59
C ASN A 367 -18.66 -10.45 13.04
N ILE A 368 -19.92 -10.27 12.65
CA ILE A 368 -20.46 -8.98 12.23
C ILE A 368 -21.75 -8.75 13.01
N GLU A 369 -21.73 -7.74 13.86
CA GLU A 369 -22.92 -7.23 14.52
C GLU A 369 -23.35 -5.93 13.84
N PHE A 370 -24.65 -5.74 13.67
CA PHE A 370 -25.17 -4.48 13.16
C PHE A 370 -26.37 -3.99 13.96
N GLN A 371 -26.44 -2.67 14.15
CA GLN A 371 -27.46 -2.00 14.95
C GLN A 371 -27.89 -0.71 14.25
N GLU A 372 -29.15 -0.28 14.38
CA GLU A 372 -29.58 0.99 13.80
C GLU A 372 -28.97 2.19 14.52
N THR A 373 -28.78 2.07 15.84
CA THR A 373 -28.19 3.10 16.69
C THR A 373 -27.45 2.45 17.85
N LEU A 374 -26.45 3.15 18.38
CA LEU A 374 -25.75 2.80 19.61
C LEU A 374 -25.67 4.03 20.49
N THR A 375 -26.09 3.89 21.75
CA THR A 375 -25.97 4.96 22.76
C THR A 375 -24.59 4.89 23.41
N LEU A 376 -23.86 6.01 23.36
CA LEU A 376 -22.58 6.23 24.00
C LEU A 376 -22.73 6.41 25.51
N LYS A 377 -21.63 6.34 26.28
CA LYS A 377 -21.69 6.50 27.74
C LYS A 377 -22.18 7.87 28.17
N ASN A 378 -21.97 8.90 27.36
CA ASN A 378 -22.46 10.25 27.62
C ASN A 378 -23.97 10.42 27.31
N GLY A 379 -24.66 9.36 26.88
CA GLY A 379 -26.09 9.38 26.53
C GLY A 379 -26.37 9.85 25.10
N GLU A 380 -25.36 10.26 24.33
CA GLU A 380 -25.52 10.62 22.93
C GLU A 380 -25.57 9.36 22.06
N ALA A 381 -26.31 9.40 20.96
CA ALA A 381 -26.23 8.36 19.95
C ALA A 381 -24.97 8.53 19.08
N VAL A 382 -24.41 7.43 18.59
CA VAL A 382 -23.41 7.48 17.52
C VAL A 382 -24.01 8.23 16.32
N PRO A 383 -23.35 9.29 15.84
CA PRO A 383 -23.89 10.10 14.76
C PRO A 383 -23.74 9.36 13.43
N GLY A 384 -24.87 9.13 12.75
CA GLY A 384 -24.89 8.61 11.39
C GLY A 384 -24.42 7.15 11.27
N ALA A 385 -24.01 6.80 10.05
CA ALA A 385 -23.45 5.50 9.74
C ALA A 385 -22.00 5.41 10.21
N ALA A 386 -21.61 4.28 10.81
CA ALA A 386 -20.25 4.05 11.27
C ALA A 386 -19.96 2.54 11.31
N VAL A 387 -18.70 2.18 11.10
CA VAL A 387 -18.16 0.84 11.21
C VAL A 387 -16.99 0.88 12.17
N TYR A 388 -16.96 -0.09 13.08
CA TYR A 388 -15.93 -0.27 14.08
C TYR A 388 -15.37 -1.68 13.93
N VAL A 389 -14.04 -1.80 13.88
CA VAL A 389 -13.34 -3.08 13.69
C VAL A 389 -12.45 -3.36 14.89
N PHE A 390 -12.65 -4.53 15.49
CA PHE A 390 -12.00 -4.94 16.73
C PHE A 390 -11.12 -6.14 16.46
N ASN A 391 -9.91 -6.16 17.03
CA ASN A 391 -9.13 -7.39 17.15
C ASN A 391 -9.47 -8.10 18.47
N ASP A 392 -8.62 -9.01 18.91
CA ASP A 392 -8.76 -9.76 20.17
C ASP A 392 -8.56 -8.92 21.45
N LYS A 393 -8.14 -7.65 21.31
CA LYS A 393 -7.73 -6.80 22.43
C LYS A 393 -8.49 -5.48 22.50
N GLU A 394 -8.77 -4.86 21.36
CA GLU A 394 -9.28 -3.48 21.29
C GLU A 394 -9.93 -3.13 19.95
N LEU A 395 -10.51 -1.93 19.91
CA LEU A 395 -10.91 -1.25 18.67
C LEU A 395 -9.64 -0.80 17.92
N VAL A 396 -9.46 -1.30 16.71
CA VAL A 396 -8.26 -1.06 15.88
C VAL A 396 -8.53 -0.22 14.63
N PHE A 397 -9.78 -0.10 14.21
CA PHE A 397 -10.16 0.76 13.09
C PHE A 397 -11.60 1.26 13.20
N GLN A 398 -11.86 2.46 12.69
CA GLN A 398 -13.20 3.01 12.52
C GLN A 398 -13.30 3.80 11.21
N THR A 399 -14.47 3.77 10.59
CA THR A 399 -14.81 4.52 9.38
C THR A 399 -16.32 4.69 9.27
N ASP A 400 -16.82 5.61 8.46
CA ASP A 400 -18.21 5.72 8.02
C ASP A 400 -18.41 5.22 6.58
N GLU A 401 -17.34 4.84 5.89
CA GLU A 401 -17.35 4.41 4.49
C GLU A 401 -17.05 2.92 4.34
N PHE A 402 -17.90 2.21 3.58
CA PHE A 402 -17.71 0.79 3.30
C PHE A 402 -16.46 0.50 2.47
N GLY A 403 -16.10 1.40 1.55
CA GLY A 403 -14.88 1.28 0.75
C GLY A 403 -13.63 1.28 1.63
N GLU A 404 -13.56 2.16 2.64
CA GLU A 404 -12.45 2.23 3.58
C GLU A 404 -12.41 1.04 4.54
N LEU A 405 -13.57 0.46 4.90
CA LEU A 405 -13.60 -0.83 5.60
C LEU A 405 -12.94 -1.92 4.76
N LEU A 406 -13.32 -2.06 3.49
CA LEU A 406 -12.72 -3.07 2.61
C LEU A 406 -11.22 -2.82 2.44
N ASN A 407 -10.81 -1.57 2.22
CA ASN A 407 -9.40 -1.17 2.18
C ASN A 407 -8.65 -1.63 3.44
N TYR A 408 -9.20 -1.36 4.64
CA TYR A 408 -8.63 -1.83 5.90
C TYR A 408 -8.54 -3.36 5.98
N LEU A 409 -9.59 -4.10 5.61
CA LEU A 409 -9.59 -5.56 5.68
C LEU A 409 -8.56 -6.19 4.72
N PHE A 410 -8.41 -5.62 3.52
CA PHE A 410 -7.40 -6.08 2.55
C PHE A 410 -5.98 -5.75 3.01
N GLU A 411 -5.76 -4.57 3.59
CA GLU A 411 -4.49 -4.21 4.19
C GLU A 411 -4.18 -5.10 5.40
N PHE A 412 -5.18 -5.37 6.23
CA PHE A 412 -5.06 -6.28 7.37
C PHE A 412 -4.60 -7.65 6.88
N GLU A 413 -5.28 -8.23 5.89
CA GLU A 413 -4.88 -9.49 5.26
C GLU A 413 -3.43 -9.47 4.77
N MET A 414 -3.05 -8.45 4.00
CA MET A 414 -1.74 -8.39 3.37
C MET A 414 -0.58 -8.19 4.34
N LEU A 415 -0.82 -7.53 5.47
CA LEU A 415 0.21 -7.28 6.49
C LEU A 415 0.23 -8.33 7.60
N MET A 416 -0.65 -9.35 7.56
CA MET A 416 -0.65 -10.44 8.54
C MET A 416 0.71 -11.11 8.72
N PRO A 417 1.45 -11.49 7.64
CA PRO A 417 2.76 -12.11 7.81
C PRO A 417 3.74 -11.22 8.60
N ALA A 418 3.80 -9.93 8.27
CA ALA A 418 4.67 -8.97 8.97
C ALA A 418 4.28 -8.76 10.44
N ARG A 419 2.97 -8.82 10.75
CA ARG A 419 2.51 -8.78 12.14
C ARG A 419 2.97 -10.00 12.94
N LYS A 420 2.87 -11.20 12.35
CA LYS A 420 3.32 -12.45 13.00
C LYS A 420 4.80 -12.40 13.33
N GLU A 421 5.64 -12.08 12.34
CA GLU A 421 7.09 -11.95 12.50
C GLU A 421 7.49 -10.99 13.66
N ARG A 422 6.78 -9.86 13.82
CA ARG A 422 7.07 -8.87 14.88
C ARG A 422 6.47 -9.21 16.24
N SER A 423 5.38 -9.98 16.26
CA SER A 423 4.72 -10.39 17.51
C SER A 423 5.40 -11.57 18.21
N GLY A 424 6.37 -12.23 17.55
CA GLY A 424 7.00 -13.45 18.06
C GLY A 424 6.06 -14.65 18.11
N LEU A 425 4.99 -14.62 17.30
CA LEU A 425 4.04 -15.72 17.10
C LEU A 425 4.52 -16.71 16.04
#